data_AF-A0A2E0DTE2-F1
#
_entry.id   AF-A0A2E0DTE2-F1
#
_cell.length_a   1.000
_cell.length_b   1.000
_cell.length_c   1.000
_cell.angle_alpha   90.00
_cell.angle_beta   90.00
_cell.angle_gamma   90.00
#
_symmetry.space_group_name_H-M   'P 1'
#
loop_
_entity.id
_entity.type
_entity.pdbx_description
1 polymer ?
#
loop_
_entity_poly.entity_id
_entity_poly.type
_entity_poly.pdbx_seq_one_letter_code
_entity_poly.pdbx_strand_id
1 'polypeptide(L)'
;MRREALYVLTIAIGLFISAEYAQWPVDIWCIGVFSYIFWKTTRKERIEMIAVLAFATPMELFFSEVWLIYEYQRGLMPLFVPVGHYFLFDLGRRVAKHLPLNSSMILILLLTPLVIYGAIQGTDTSAIILICITLGFIQWGPEPRLYASMVWLALFMELWGTHLGNWTWDSHVPWTGLTAWNPPLLVGAFYCFGDLLVNLSVAKFEGQPMAEVNHDVLG
;
A
#
# COMPACT_ATOMS: atom_id res chain seq x y z
N MET A 1 19.57 2.98 13.30
CA MET A 1 18.49 3.79 12.68
C MET A 1 17.15 3.28 13.15
N ARG A 2 16.19 4.19 13.41
CA ARG A 2 14.77 3.83 13.59
C ARG A 2 14.25 3.19 12.29
N ARG A 3 13.46 2.10 12.38
CA ARG A 3 12.96 1.35 11.21
C ARG A 3 12.15 2.24 10.26
N GLU A 4 11.39 3.17 10.83
CA GLU A 4 10.60 4.17 10.11
C GLU A 4 11.48 4.98 9.15
N ALA A 5 12.61 5.50 9.63
CA ALA A 5 13.54 6.26 8.80
C ALA A 5 14.22 5.38 7.74
N LEU A 6 14.53 4.12 8.07
CA LEU A 6 15.07 3.17 7.10
C LEU A 6 14.09 2.95 5.95
N TYR A 7 12.80 2.72 6.23
CA TYR A 7 11.79 2.50 5.20
C TYR A 7 11.56 3.74 4.35
N VAL A 8 11.38 4.91 4.98
CA VAL A 8 11.16 6.17 4.26
C VAL A 8 12.33 6.48 3.34
N LEU A 9 13.56 6.36 3.82
CA LEU A 9 14.75 6.60 2.99
C LEU A 9 14.91 5.55 1.90
N THR A 10 14.62 4.28 2.20
CA THR A 10 14.68 3.18 1.22
C THR A 10 13.68 3.41 0.09
N ILE A 11 12.45 3.81 0.39
CA ILE A 11 11.42 4.09 -0.61
C ILE A 11 11.79 5.35 -1.41
N ALA A 12 12.07 6.47 -0.73
CA ALA A 12 12.31 7.75 -1.41
C ALA A 12 13.55 7.70 -2.32
N ILE A 13 14.68 7.23 -1.78
CA ILE A 13 15.95 7.15 -2.52
C ILE A 13 15.92 5.98 -3.51
N GLY A 14 15.33 4.83 -3.12
CA GLY A 14 15.23 3.67 -3.99
C GLY A 14 14.44 3.96 -5.26
N LEU A 15 13.28 4.62 -5.14
CA LEU A 15 12.48 5.02 -6.30
C LEU A 15 13.21 6.03 -7.20
N PHE A 16 13.96 6.96 -6.61
CA PHE A 16 14.79 7.88 -7.38
C PHE A 16 15.90 7.15 -8.14
N ILE A 17 16.63 6.24 -7.48
CA ILE A 17 17.71 5.46 -8.11
C ILE A 17 17.16 4.56 -9.23
N SER A 18 16.00 3.94 -9.01
CA SER A 18 15.32 3.07 -9.98
C SER A 18 14.96 3.84 -11.26
N ALA A 19 14.33 5.00 -11.10
CA ALA A 19 13.90 5.85 -12.21
C ALA A 19 15.07 6.41 -13.03
N GLU A 20 16.06 7.00 -12.36
CA GLU A 20 17.14 7.75 -13.03
C GLU A 20 18.29 6.87 -13.51
N TYR A 21 18.59 5.77 -12.80
CA TYR A 21 19.79 4.98 -13.06
C TYR A 21 19.43 3.54 -13.42
N ALA A 22 19.05 2.71 -12.44
CA ALA A 22 18.79 1.29 -12.63
C ALA A 22 17.99 0.71 -11.48
N GLN A 23 17.15 -0.29 -11.77
CA GLN A 23 16.36 -1.00 -10.75
C GLN A 23 17.21 -1.98 -9.91
N TRP A 24 18.21 -2.63 -10.50
CA TRP A 24 18.92 -3.76 -9.87
C TRP A 24 19.67 -3.40 -8.55
N PRO A 25 20.24 -2.19 -8.35
CA PRO A 25 20.83 -1.83 -7.05
C PRO A 25 19.75 -1.73 -5.96
N VAL A 26 18.56 -1.27 -6.33
CA VAL A 26 17.40 -1.14 -5.45
C VAL A 26 16.85 -2.53 -5.10
N ASP A 27 16.77 -3.43 -6.09
CA ASP A 27 16.43 -4.85 -5.87
C ASP A 27 17.34 -5.49 -4.82
N ILE A 28 18.66 -5.39 -5.00
CA ILE A 28 19.64 -5.95 -4.07
C ILE A 28 19.50 -5.35 -2.67
N TRP A 29 19.37 -4.02 -2.59
CA TRP A 29 19.22 -3.32 -1.31
C TRP A 29 17.95 -3.76 -0.56
N CYS A 30 16.79 -3.70 -1.24
CA CYS A 30 15.51 -4.02 -0.63
C CYS A 30 15.43 -5.49 -0.22
N ILE A 31 15.90 -6.42 -1.05
CA ILE A 31 15.95 -7.85 -0.70
C ILE A 31 16.92 -8.08 0.47
N GLY A 32 18.06 -7.38 0.52
CA GLY A 32 19.02 -7.45 1.62
C GLY A 32 18.43 -6.97 2.94
N VAL A 33 17.79 -5.79 2.94
CA VAL A 33 17.10 -5.22 4.12
C VAL A 33 15.97 -6.12 4.59
N PHE A 34 15.14 -6.61 3.67
CA PHE A 34 14.05 -7.54 3.96
C PHE A 34 14.59 -8.83 4.60
N SER A 35 15.61 -9.44 3.99
CA SER A 35 16.22 -10.67 4.50
C SER A 35 16.84 -10.49 5.89
N TYR A 36 17.49 -9.35 6.13
CA TYR A 36 18.04 -9.00 7.44
C TYR A 36 16.95 -8.86 8.50
N ILE A 37 15.85 -8.17 8.17
CA ILE A 37 14.69 -8.01 9.06
C ILE A 37 14.06 -9.37 9.37
N PHE A 38 13.86 -10.20 8.34
CA PHE A 38 13.28 -11.53 8.46
C PHE A 38 14.07 -12.40 9.44
N TRP A 39 15.40 -12.37 9.34
CA TRP A 39 16.27 -13.13 10.23
C TRP A 39 16.19 -12.66 11.69
N LYS A 40 16.10 -11.35 11.93
CA LYS A 40 16.13 -10.75 13.26
C LYS A 40 14.79 -10.70 13.98
N THR A 41 13.68 -10.88 13.27
CA THR A 41 12.36 -10.63 13.82
C THR A 41 11.67 -11.87 14.42
N THR A 42 10.51 -11.65 15.04
CA THR A 42 9.67 -12.66 15.71
C THR A 42 8.92 -13.53 14.70
N ARG A 43 8.34 -14.64 15.17
CA ARG A 43 7.51 -15.52 14.33
C ARG A 43 6.31 -14.77 13.73
N LYS A 44 5.60 -13.97 14.54
CA LYS A 44 4.47 -13.14 14.10
C LYS A 44 4.88 -12.21 12.96
N GLU A 45 5.97 -11.45 13.12
CA GLU A 45 6.46 -10.54 12.07
C GLU A 45 6.90 -11.31 10.80
N ARG A 46 7.49 -12.51 10.92
CA ARG A 46 7.83 -13.32 9.75
C ARG A 46 6.58 -13.79 8.98
N ILE A 47 5.49 -14.12 9.69
CA ILE A 47 4.21 -14.49 9.05
C ILE A 47 3.65 -13.29 8.30
N GLU A 48 3.67 -12.10 8.91
CA GLU A 48 3.24 -10.85 8.25
C GLU A 48 4.06 -10.58 6.99
N MET A 49 5.39 -10.68 7.08
CA MET A 49 6.30 -10.51 5.95
C MET A 49 5.95 -11.43 4.79
N ILE A 50 5.77 -12.72 5.06
CA ILE A 50 5.45 -13.71 4.02
C ILE A 50 4.03 -13.47 3.47
N ALA A 51 3.06 -13.14 4.33
CA ALA A 51 1.70 -12.86 3.91
C ALA A 51 1.62 -11.63 2.99
N VAL A 52 2.34 -10.55 3.32
CA VAL A 52 2.41 -9.37 2.44
C VAL A 52 2.97 -9.75 1.08
N LEU A 53 4.09 -10.47 1.01
CA LEU A 53 4.66 -10.92 -0.27
C LEU A 53 3.67 -11.82 -1.05
N ALA A 54 3.00 -12.74 -0.35
CA ALA A 54 2.08 -13.70 -0.97
C ALA A 54 0.82 -13.04 -1.57
N PHE A 55 0.34 -11.93 -1.00
CA PHE A 55 -0.81 -11.20 -1.54
C PHE A 55 -0.42 -10.06 -2.46
N ALA A 56 0.60 -9.28 -2.11
CA ALA A 56 1.03 -8.13 -2.89
C ALA A 56 1.57 -8.56 -4.26
N THR A 57 2.44 -9.58 -4.32
CA THR A 57 3.06 -10.01 -5.60
C THR A 57 2.04 -10.38 -6.69
N PRO A 58 1.07 -11.30 -6.45
CA PRO A 58 0.11 -11.64 -7.49
C PRO A 58 -0.87 -10.50 -7.80
N MET A 59 -1.23 -9.68 -6.80
CA MET A 59 -2.10 -8.53 -7.01
C MET A 59 -1.43 -7.47 -7.89
N GLU A 60 -0.16 -7.17 -7.59
CA GLU A 60 0.69 -6.25 -8.35
C GLU A 60 0.88 -6.72 -9.80
N LEU A 61 1.24 -8.00 -9.99
CA LEU A 61 1.36 -8.59 -11.32
C LEU A 61 0.02 -8.59 -12.09
N PHE A 62 -1.10 -8.81 -11.40
CA PHE A 62 -2.40 -8.70 -12.03
C PHE A 62 -2.67 -7.25 -12.46
N PHE A 63 -2.39 -6.27 -11.62
CA PHE A 63 -2.59 -4.86 -11.92
C PHE A 63 -1.70 -4.34 -13.05
N SER A 64 -0.41 -4.70 -13.04
CA SER A 64 0.56 -4.19 -14.00
C SER A 64 0.68 -5.00 -15.29
N GLU A 65 0.42 -6.31 -15.28
CA GLU A 65 0.69 -7.19 -16.44
C GLU A 65 -0.57 -7.80 -17.07
N VAL A 66 -1.69 -7.84 -16.33
CA VAL A 66 -2.94 -8.45 -16.81
C VAL A 66 -4.02 -7.41 -17.05
N TRP A 67 -4.30 -6.60 -16.03
CA TRP A 67 -5.30 -5.54 -16.08
C TRP A 67 -4.76 -4.27 -16.74
N LEU A 68 -3.44 -4.07 -16.70
CA LEU A 68 -2.75 -2.91 -17.30
C LEU A 68 -3.33 -1.58 -16.81
N ILE A 69 -3.67 -1.50 -15.51
CA ILE A 69 -4.17 -0.25 -14.90
C ILE A 69 -3.05 0.77 -14.67
N TYR A 70 -1.80 0.32 -14.67
CA TYR A 70 -0.59 1.12 -14.80
C TYR A 70 0.52 0.25 -15.38
N GLU A 71 1.55 0.90 -15.93
CA GLU A 71 2.73 0.23 -16.46
C GLU A 71 4.00 0.76 -15.78
N TYR A 72 4.96 -0.13 -15.56
CA TYR A 72 6.28 0.24 -15.07
C TYR A 72 7.16 0.78 -16.20
N GLN A 73 8.03 1.74 -15.88
CA GLN A 73 8.97 2.37 -16.83
C GLN A 73 9.80 1.36 -17.63
N ARG A 74 10.12 0.21 -17.01
CA ARG A 74 10.99 -0.85 -17.56
C ARG A 74 10.21 -2.11 -17.94
N GLY A 75 8.90 -1.99 -18.14
CA GLY A 75 8.02 -3.09 -18.53
C GLY A 75 7.53 -3.89 -17.33
N LEU A 76 8.29 -4.91 -16.93
CA LEU A 76 7.89 -5.80 -15.85
C LEU A 76 8.02 -5.14 -14.47
N MET A 77 7.12 -5.52 -13.56
CA MET A 77 7.21 -5.21 -12.13
C MET A 77 8.62 -5.49 -11.55
N PRO A 78 9.31 -4.49 -10.97
CA PRO A 78 10.61 -4.68 -10.32
C PRO A 78 10.57 -5.61 -9.10
N LEU A 79 11.68 -6.31 -8.82
CA LEU A 79 11.74 -7.29 -7.73
C LEU A 79 11.71 -6.64 -6.34
N PHE A 80 12.10 -5.37 -6.23
CA PHE A 80 11.95 -4.63 -4.97
C PHE A 80 10.49 -4.31 -4.63
N VAL A 81 9.53 -4.40 -5.55
CA VAL A 81 8.14 -3.98 -5.30
C VAL A 81 7.45 -4.86 -4.27
N PRO A 82 7.48 -6.21 -4.35
CA PRO A 82 6.89 -7.06 -3.31
C PRO A 82 7.46 -6.83 -1.91
N VAL A 83 8.77 -6.65 -1.79
CA VAL A 83 9.41 -6.37 -0.49
C VAL A 83 9.17 -4.92 -0.02
N GLY A 84 9.00 -3.98 -0.95
CA GLY A 84 8.61 -2.60 -0.70
C GLY A 84 7.23 -2.50 -0.06
N HIS A 85 6.29 -3.34 -0.48
CA HIS A 85 4.97 -3.44 0.15
C HIS A 85 5.07 -3.79 1.64
N TYR A 86 6.00 -4.67 2.03
CA TYR A 86 6.22 -4.96 3.45
C TYR A 86 6.81 -3.76 4.20
N PHE A 87 7.73 -3.01 3.59
CA PHE A 87 8.28 -1.80 4.21
C PHE A 87 7.19 -0.75 4.42
N LEU A 88 6.30 -0.56 3.45
CA LEU A 88 5.16 0.35 3.56
C LEU A 88 4.18 -0.13 4.63
N PHE A 89 3.87 -1.43 4.66
CA PHE A 89 3.02 -2.06 5.68
C PHE A 89 3.56 -1.87 7.11
N ASP A 90 4.83 -2.23 7.36
CA ASP A 90 5.44 -2.06 8.69
C ASP A 90 5.54 -0.58 9.09
N LEU A 91 5.80 0.32 8.12
CA LEU A 91 5.73 1.75 8.34
C LEU A 91 4.32 2.22 8.71
N GLY A 92 3.29 1.76 8.00
CA GLY A 92 1.89 2.06 8.26
C GLY A 92 1.48 1.67 9.67
N ARG A 93 1.80 0.45 10.10
CA ARG A 93 1.55 0.00 11.48
C ARG A 93 2.21 0.91 12.52
N ARG A 94 3.45 1.31 12.28
CA ARG A 94 4.20 2.21 13.18
C ARG A 94 3.56 3.59 13.24
N VAL A 95 3.15 4.14 12.10
CA VAL A 95 2.44 5.43 12.02
C VAL A 95 1.06 5.34 12.70
N ALA A 96 0.33 4.26 12.49
CA ALA A 96 -1.00 4.03 13.07
C ALA A 96 -0.99 4.01 14.60
N LYS A 97 0.10 3.54 15.25
CA LYS A 97 0.27 3.61 16.72
C LYS A 97 0.25 5.05 17.26
N HIS A 98 0.62 6.02 16.43
CA HIS A 98 0.63 7.45 16.77
C HIS A 98 -0.65 8.19 16.37
N LEU A 99 -1.57 7.56 15.63
CA LEU A 99 -2.84 8.18 15.25
C LEU A 99 -3.84 8.15 16.43
N PRO A 100 -4.56 9.26 16.68
CA PRO A 100 -5.68 9.28 17.62
C PRO A 100 -6.74 8.23 17.26
N LEU A 101 -7.39 7.64 18.28
CA LEU A 101 -8.36 6.55 18.07
C LEU A 101 -9.52 6.90 17.12
N ASN A 102 -9.97 8.15 17.13
CA ASN A 102 -11.14 8.59 16.38
C ASN A 102 -10.79 9.44 15.14
N SER A 103 -9.52 9.51 14.73
CA SER A 103 -9.11 10.34 13.60
C SER A 103 -9.27 9.66 12.24
N SER A 104 -9.33 8.32 12.18
CA SER A 104 -9.28 7.57 10.91
C SER A 104 -10.35 7.99 9.91
N MET A 105 -11.60 8.14 10.37
CA MET A 105 -12.71 8.60 9.52
C MET A 105 -12.47 10.01 8.98
N ILE A 106 -12.07 10.93 9.85
CA ILE A 106 -11.78 12.33 9.48
C ILE A 106 -10.65 12.38 8.45
N LEU A 107 -9.58 11.61 8.66
CA LEU A 107 -8.43 11.56 7.76
C LEU A 107 -8.80 11.13 6.34
N ILE A 108 -9.73 10.18 6.19
CA ILE A 108 -10.21 9.77 4.86
C ILE A 108 -11.18 10.81 4.28
N LEU A 109 -12.07 11.36 5.11
CA LEU A 109 -13.02 12.37 4.65
C LEU A 109 -12.34 13.66 4.16
N LEU A 110 -11.12 13.97 4.59
CA LEU A 110 -10.31 15.07 4.04
C LEU A 110 -10.03 14.94 2.52
N LEU A 111 -10.06 13.72 1.96
CA LEU A 111 -9.88 13.48 0.53
C LEU A 111 -11.16 13.69 -0.28
N THR A 112 -12.33 13.73 0.37
CA THR A 112 -13.65 13.84 -0.27
C THR A 112 -13.79 15.03 -1.24
N PRO A 113 -13.28 16.25 -0.93
CA PRO A 113 -13.38 17.37 -1.86
C PRO A 113 -12.71 17.08 -3.21
N LEU A 114 -11.57 16.39 -3.20
CA LEU A 114 -10.87 16.00 -4.43
C LEU A 114 -11.61 14.88 -5.18
N VAL A 115 -12.20 13.93 -4.46
CA VAL A 115 -13.05 12.89 -5.08
C VAL A 115 -14.25 13.51 -5.80
N ILE A 116 -14.96 14.42 -5.13
CA ILE A 116 -16.11 15.12 -5.72
C ILE A 116 -15.68 15.92 -6.94
N TYR A 117 -14.56 16.64 -6.84
CA TYR A 117 -14.01 17.40 -7.95
C TYR A 117 -13.68 16.50 -9.15
N GLY A 118 -12.91 15.43 -8.94
CA GLY A 118 -12.51 14.48 -9.99
C GLY A 118 -13.71 13.80 -10.66
N ALA A 119 -14.74 13.48 -9.88
CA ALA A 119 -15.99 12.91 -10.38
C ALA A 119 -16.80 13.89 -11.24
N ILE A 120 -16.95 15.15 -10.81
CA ILE A 120 -17.69 16.17 -11.56
C ILE A 120 -16.98 16.50 -12.88
N GLN A 121 -15.65 16.56 -12.86
CA GLN A 121 -14.85 16.80 -14.07
C GLN A 121 -14.75 15.56 -14.98
N GLY A 122 -15.15 14.38 -14.50
CA GLY A 122 -14.99 13.13 -15.22
C GLY A 122 -13.54 12.67 -15.38
N THR A 123 -12.61 13.25 -14.61
CA THR A 123 -11.17 12.96 -14.71
C THR A 123 -10.68 11.89 -13.73
N ASP A 124 -11.44 11.65 -12.65
CA ASP A 124 -11.17 10.55 -11.71
C ASP A 124 -12.49 10.02 -11.13
N THR A 125 -13.27 9.33 -11.95
CA THR A 125 -14.55 8.74 -11.52
C THR A 125 -14.34 7.50 -10.66
N SER A 126 -13.21 6.81 -10.82
CA SER A 126 -12.85 5.62 -10.03
C SER A 126 -12.76 5.91 -8.53
N ALA A 127 -12.33 7.12 -8.16
CA ALA A 127 -12.20 7.56 -6.78
C ALA A 127 -13.50 7.50 -5.96
N ILE A 128 -14.68 7.56 -6.59
CA ILE A 128 -15.97 7.37 -5.89
C ILE A 128 -16.06 5.96 -5.32
N ILE A 129 -15.73 4.95 -6.14
CA ILE A 129 -15.78 3.55 -5.72
C ILE A 129 -14.71 3.30 -4.66
N LEU A 130 -13.51 3.82 -4.88
CA LEU A 130 -12.39 3.64 -3.96
C LEU A 130 -12.63 4.31 -2.59
N ILE A 131 -13.25 5.50 -2.55
CA ILE A 131 -13.59 6.13 -1.26
C ILE A 131 -14.67 5.33 -0.53
N CYS A 132 -15.67 4.81 -1.22
CA CYS A 132 -16.71 3.96 -0.61
C CYS A 132 -16.11 2.68 -0.01
N ILE A 133 -15.22 2.01 -0.74
CA ILE A 133 -14.49 0.83 -0.25
C ILE A 133 -13.64 1.19 0.97
N THR A 134 -12.88 2.29 0.89
CA THR A 134 -12.03 2.75 2.00
C THR A 134 -12.84 3.07 3.24
N LEU A 135 -13.94 3.82 3.11
CA LEU A 135 -14.85 4.12 4.22
C LEU A 135 -15.46 2.84 4.81
N GLY A 136 -15.75 1.83 3.97
CA GLY A 136 -16.20 0.53 4.44
C GLY A 136 -15.16 -0.17 5.32
N PHE A 137 -13.88 -0.18 4.91
CA PHE A 137 -12.79 -0.70 5.75
C PHE A 137 -12.65 0.08 7.05
N ILE A 138 -12.74 1.40 7.03
CA ILE A 138 -12.66 2.23 8.24
C ILE A 138 -13.83 1.98 9.19
N GLN A 139 -15.03 1.78 8.65
CA GLN A 139 -16.26 1.65 9.43
C GLN A 139 -16.44 0.24 10.03
N TRP A 140 -16.02 -0.80 9.31
CA TRP A 140 -16.30 -2.20 9.68
C TRP A 140 -15.06 -3.10 9.79
N GLY A 141 -13.90 -2.64 9.34
CA GLY A 141 -12.68 -3.42 9.41
C GLY A 141 -12.03 -3.36 10.80
N PRO A 142 -11.19 -4.36 11.13
CA PRO A 142 -10.57 -4.49 12.45
C PRO A 142 -9.57 -3.38 12.80
N GLU A 143 -8.90 -2.79 11.81
CA GLU A 143 -7.79 -1.86 12.07
C GLU A 143 -7.95 -0.48 11.38
N PRO A 144 -8.95 0.35 11.76
CA PRO A 144 -9.22 1.64 11.11
C PRO A 144 -8.01 2.59 11.08
N ARG A 145 -7.15 2.58 12.10
CA ARG A 145 -5.94 3.41 12.14
C ARG A 145 -4.89 2.96 11.14
N LEU A 146 -4.73 1.65 10.95
CA LEU A 146 -3.83 1.11 9.94
C LEU A 146 -4.31 1.50 8.55
N TYR A 147 -5.59 1.28 8.24
CA TYR A 147 -6.18 1.64 6.95
C TYR A 147 -6.00 3.12 6.63
N ALA A 148 -6.30 4.01 7.58
CA ALA A 148 -6.09 5.44 7.39
C ALA A 148 -4.61 5.78 7.15
N SER A 149 -3.69 5.18 7.91
CA SER A 149 -2.25 5.41 7.72
C SER A 149 -1.78 4.92 6.35
N MET A 150 -2.26 3.77 5.89
CA MET A 150 -1.85 3.15 4.63
C MET A 150 -2.40 3.90 3.43
N VAL A 151 -3.63 4.43 3.49
CA VAL A 151 -4.16 5.29 2.41
C VAL A 151 -3.27 6.50 2.18
N TRP A 152 -2.87 7.19 3.25
CA TRP A 152 -2.01 8.37 3.13
C TRP A 152 -0.57 8.02 2.71
N LEU A 153 0.01 6.97 3.30
CA LEU A 153 1.37 6.55 2.96
C LEU A 153 1.46 6.04 1.51
N ALA A 154 0.46 5.27 1.05
CA ALA A 154 0.34 4.86 -0.34
C ALA A 154 0.21 6.08 -1.25
N LEU A 155 -0.66 7.04 -0.94
CA LEU A 155 -0.81 8.25 -1.75
C LEU A 155 0.51 9.04 -1.86
N PHE A 156 1.26 9.23 -0.77
CA PHE A 156 2.55 9.91 -0.84
C PHE A 156 3.59 9.14 -1.68
N MET A 157 3.64 7.82 -1.53
CA MET A 157 4.54 6.96 -2.29
C MET A 157 4.19 6.94 -3.78
N GLU A 158 2.89 6.89 -4.11
CA GLU A 158 2.37 6.93 -5.48
C GLU A 158 2.65 8.27 -6.14
N LEU A 159 2.42 9.39 -5.44
CA LEU A 159 2.75 10.73 -5.94
C LEU A 159 4.25 10.84 -6.24
N TRP A 160 5.10 10.28 -5.38
CA TRP A 160 6.55 10.29 -5.60
C TRP A 160 6.96 9.38 -6.76
N GLY A 161 6.46 8.15 -6.80
CA GLY A 161 6.80 7.16 -7.83
C GLY A 161 6.38 7.60 -9.23
N THR A 162 5.15 8.09 -9.37
CA THR A 162 4.61 8.62 -10.64
C THR A 162 5.27 9.93 -11.06
N HIS A 163 5.59 10.83 -10.12
CA HIS A 163 6.35 12.05 -10.42
C HIS A 163 7.73 11.74 -11.00
N LEU A 164 8.41 10.73 -10.47
CA LEU A 164 9.69 10.23 -10.99
C LEU A 164 9.56 9.39 -12.27
N GLY A 165 8.34 9.02 -12.65
CA GLY A 165 8.10 8.16 -13.81
C GLY A 165 8.49 6.70 -13.62
N ASN A 166 8.52 6.19 -12.38
CA ASN A 166 8.74 4.75 -12.14
C ASN A 166 7.60 3.90 -12.71
N TRP A 167 6.37 4.39 -12.61
CA TRP A 167 5.19 3.83 -13.25
C TRP A 167 4.23 4.94 -13.67
N THR A 168 3.27 4.62 -14.53
CA THR A 168 2.25 5.55 -15.01
C THR A 168 0.91 4.84 -15.06
N TRP A 169 -0.08 5.44 -14.40
CA TRP A 169 -1.46 4.96 -14.39
C TRP A 169 -2.20 5.31 -15.68
N ASP A 170 -3.06 4.39 -16.14
CA ASP A 170 -3.94 4.66 -17.26
C ASP A 170 -5.07 5.62 -16.84
N SER A 171 -5.22 6.69 -17.61
CA SER A 171 -6.32 7.65 -17.49
C SER A 171 -7.72 7.03 -17.61
N HIS A 172 -7.83 5.87 -18.28
CA HIS A 172 -9.05 5.10 -18.44
C HIS A 172 -8.85 3.71 -17.85
N VAL A 173 -9.55 3.42 -16.75
CA VAL A 173 -9.45 2.14 -16.07
C VAL A 173 -9.97 1.03 -17.00
N PRO A 174 -9.10 0.12 -17.48
CA PRO A 174 -9.49 -0.87 -18.49
C PRO A 174 -10.68 -1.71 -18.03
N TRP A 175 -11.56 -2.04 -18.97
CA TRP A 175 -12.75 -2.89 -18.78
C TRP A 175 -13.87 -2.33 -17.88
N THR A 176 -13.75 -1.12 -17.33
CA THR A 176 -14.74 -0.56 -16.39
C THR A 176 -15.44 0.70 -16.86
N GLY A 177 -14.88 1.40 -17.86
CA GLY A 177 -15.41 2.69 -18.34
C GLY A 177 -15.18 3.86 -17.35
N LEU A 178 -14.41 3.64 -16.29
CA LEU A 178 -14.06 4.66 -15.31
C LEU A 178 -12.79 5.40 -15.73
N THR A 179 -12.63 6.63 -15.24
CA THR A 179 -11.38 7.39 -15.35
C THR A 179 -10.63 7.41 -14.03
N ALA A 180 -9.31 7.59 -14.11
CA ALA A 180 -8.42 7.70 -12.97
C ALA A 180 -7.34 8.77 -13.21
N TRP A 181 -6.87 9.38 -12.13
CA TRP A 181 -5.68 10.23 -12.18
C TRP A 181 -4.39 9.41 -12.17
N ASN A 182 -3.27 10.08 -12.48
CA ASN A 182 -1.93 9.52 -12.34
C ASN A 182 -1.20 10.24 -11.19
N PRO A 183 -1.20 9.71 -9.96
CA PRO A 183 -1.82 8.45 -9.52
C PRO A 183 -3.30 8.60 -9.09
N PRO A 184 -4.07 7.50 -8.98
CA PRO A 184 -5.42 7.52 -8.44
C PRO A 184 -5.39 7.92 -6.97
N LEU A 185 -6.28 8.85 -6.58
CA LEU A 185 -6.26 9.47 -5.25
C LEU A 185 -6.37 8.45 -4.10
N LEU A 186 -7.10 7.36 -4.32
CA LEU A 186 -7.49 6.38 -3.30
C LEU A 186 -7.08 4.95 -3.66
N VAL A 187 -6.00 4.77 -4.41
CA VAL A 187 -5.39 3.45 -4.64
C VAL A 187 -5.04 2.74 -3.31
N GLY A 188 -4.85 3.51 -2.24
CA GLY A 188 -4.79 3.06 -0.84
C GLY A 188 -5.90 2.08 -0.41
N ALA A 189 -7.06 2.05 -1.09
CA ALA A 189 -8.12 1.07 -0.85
C ALA A 189 -7.65 -0.39 -1.03
N PHE A 190 -6.76 -0.65 -2.01
CA PHE A 190 -6.20 -1.98 -2.23
C PHE A 190 -5.22 -2.38 -1.11
N TYR A 191 -4.51 -1.40 -0.53
CA TYR A 191 -3.68 -1.61 0.64
C TYR A 191 -4.53 -2.00 1.86
N CYS A 192 -5.67 -1.34 2.10
CA CYS A 192 -6.59 -1.73 3.17
C CYS A 192 -7.06 -3.18 3.04
N PHE A 193 -7.34 -3.63 1.81
CA PHE A 193 -7.70 -5.02 1.54
C PHE A 193 -6.54 -5.98 1.83
N GLY A 194 -5.33 -5.66 1.34
CA GLY A 194 -4.12 -6.43 1.63
C GLY A 194 -3.85 -6.54 3.14
N ASP A 195 -3.98 -5.44 3.87
CA ASP A 195 -3.81 -5.39 5.33
C ASP A 195 -4.80 -6.32 6.03
N LEU A 196 -6.07 -6.32 5.61
CA LEU A 196 -7.07 -7.25 6.14
C LEU A 196 -6.64 -8.71 5.91
N LEU A 197 -6.18 -9.05 4.71
CA LEU A 197 -5.74 -10.42 4.39
C LEU A 197 -4.51 -10.85 5.21
N VAL A 198 -3.57 -9.92 5.44
CA VAL A 198 -2.41 -10.15 6.31
C VAL A 198 -2.88 -10.42 7.74
N ASN A 199 -3.80 -9.61 8.27
CA ASN A 199 -4.31 -9.77 9.64
C ASN A 199 -5.01 -11.12 9.82
N LEU A 200 -5.86 -11.50 8.86
CA LEU A 200 -6.52 -12.80 8.86
C LEU A 200 -5.52 -13.96 8.80
N SER A 201 -4.44 -13.80 8.04
CA SER A 201 -3.38 -14.80 7.95
C SER A 201 -2.63 -14.96 9.27
N VAL A 202 -2.25 -13.85 9.91
CA VAL A 202 -1.61 -13.85 11.23
C VAL A 202 -2.50 -14.53 12.25
N ALA A 203 -3.77 -14.14 12.34
CA ALA A 203 -4.73 -14.73 13.27
C ALA A 203 -4.82 -16.26 13.11
N LYS A 204 -4.91 -16.73 11.87
CA LYS A 204 -4.96 -18.15 11.54
C LYS A 204 -3.68 -18.90 11.95
N PHE A 205 -2.50 -18.34 11.67
CA PHE A 205 -1.23 -19.03 11.90
C PHE A 205 -0.69 -18.90 13.34
N GLU A 206 -1.13 -17.89 14.09
CA GLU A 206 -0.89 -17.74 15.52
C GLU A 206 -1.93 -18.48 16.38
N GLY A 207 -3.01 -19.00 15.78
CA GLY A 207 -4.02 -19.80 16.48
C GLY A 207 -5.01 -18.95 17.28
N GLN A 208 -5.18 -17.67 16.93
CA GLN A 208 -6.13 -16.77 17.58
C GLN A 208 -7.55 -17.03 17.07
N PRO A 209 -8.57 -17.00 17.94
CA PRO A 209 -9.97 -17.00 17.50
C PRO A 209 -10.21 -15.81 16.56
N MET A 210 -10.89 -16.04 15.43
CA MET A 210 -11.22 -14.98 14.45
C MET A 210 -11.96 -13.77 15.06
N ALA A 211 -12.57 -13.92 16.24
CA ALA A 211 -13.21 -12.85 16.99
C ALA A 211 -12.23 -11.87 17.68
N GLU A 212 -10.98 -12.29 17.93
CA GLU A 212 -9.93 -11.48 18.60
C GLU A 212 -9.07 -10.68 17.62
N VAL A 213 -9.26 -10.86 16.31
CA VAL A 213 -8.54 -10.13 15.24
C VAL A 213 -8.76 -8.60 15.30
N ASN A 214 -9.73 -8.15 16.10
CA ASN A 214 -10.16 -6.77 16.15
C ASN A 214 -9.13 -5.76 16.69
N HIS A 215 -7.99 -6.15 17.29
CA HIS A 215 -7.07 -5.16 17.89
C HIS A 215 -5.57 -5.49 17.88
N ASP A 216 -5.15 -6.55 17.18
CA ASP A 216 -3.87 -7.18 17.46
C ASP A 216 -2.70 -6.75 16.57
N VAL A 217 -2.93 -5.91 15.55
CA VAL A 217 -1.86 -5.49 14.64
C VAL A 217 -1.05 -4.34 15.21
N LEU A 218 -1.66 -3.58 16.11
CA LEU A 218 -1.04 -2.47 16.81
C LEU A 218 -0.42 -2.87 18.16
N GLY A 219 -0.58 -4.14 18.57
CA GLY A 219 0.18 -4.77 19.65
C GLY A 219 1.66 -4.80 19.33
#